data_AF-A0A258VA39-F1
#
_entry.id   AF-A0A258VA39-F1
#
_cell.length_a   1.000
_cell.length_b   1.000
_cell.length_c   1.000
_cell.angle_alpha   90.00
_cell.angle_beta   90.00
_cell.angle_gamma   90.00
#
_symmetry.space_group_name_H-M   'P 1'
#
loop_
_entity.id
_entity.type
_entity.pdbx_description
1 polymer ?
#
loop_
_entity_poly.entity_id
_entity_poly.type
_entity_poly.pdbx_seq_one_letter_code
_entity_poly.pdbx_strand_id
1 'polypeptide(L)'
;MKNSKVYIFSSPKDTVVPKLNSDRLYEFYANFIPKNQIFYQSTVNAGHSWVTNSYGNLKVSRAPKAVVNAQLYQFDQTEFQSQNSALHNFGYIYVPKACMESRRSSTMDACKLHVALHGCLQNPSIVQDKFAVNSGLNTWAEANNIVILYPQANVMSGNPKDGLPPTW
;
A
#
# COMPACT_ATOMS: atom_id res chain seq x y z
N MET A 1 -18.51 -9.20 -2.50
CA MET A 1 -17.96 -8.30 -3.54
C MET A 1 -18.94 -7.26 -4.07
N LYS A 2 -20.26 -7.49 -4.18
CA LYS A 2 -21.20 -6.58 -4.89
C LYS A 2 -21.17 -5.09 -4.50
N ASN A 3 -20.73 -4.75 -3.29
CA ASN A 3 -20.61 -3.36 -2.80
C ASN A 3 -19.16 -2.85 -2.71
N SER A 4 -18.20 -3.65 -3.19
CA SER A 4 -16.78 -3.32 -3.17
C SER A 4 -16.47 -2.26 -4.23
N LYS A 5 -15.51 -1.39 -3.95
CA LYS A 5 -14.91 -0.49 -4.94
C LYS A 5 -13.54 -1.01 -5.31
N VAL A 6 -13.22 -0.98 -6.60
CA VAL A 6 -11.94 -1.47 -7.12
C VAL A 6 -11.23 -0.31 -7.83
N TYR A 7 -9.96 -0.12 -7.48
CA TYR A 7 -9.07 0.81 -8.15
C TYR A 7 -7.95 0.00 -8.80
N ILE A 8 -7.73 0.21 -10.10
CA ILE A 8 -6.65 -0.42 -10.86
C ILE A 8 -5.82 0.71 -11.47
N PHE A 9 -4.51 0.62 -11.30
CA PHE A 9 -3.56 1.46 -12.03
C PHE A 9 -2.67 0.56 -12.89
N SER A 10 -2.45 0.97 -14.12
CA SER A 10 -1.48 0.36 -15.04
C SER A 10 -0.87 1.44 -15.92
N SER A 11 0.32 1.20 -16.43
CA SER A 11 0.99 2.13 -17.35
C SER A 11 1.27 1.43 -18.68
N PRO A 12 1.02 2.09 -19.83
CA PRO A 12 1.46 1.58 -21.13
C PRO A 12 2.99 1.45 -21.25
N LYS A 13 3.75 2.11 -20.38
CA LYS A 13 5.22 2.05 -20.31
C LYS A 13 5.77 1.13 -19.23
N ASP A 14 4.91 0.40 -18.52
CA ASP A 14 5.37 -0.65 -17.61
C ASP A 14 5.86 -1.86 -18.42
N THR A 15 7.16 -2.10 -18.40
CA THR A 15 7.81 -3.22 -19.09
C THR A 15 8.02 -4.46 -18.22
N VAL A 16 7.66 -4.40 -16.93
CA VAL A 16 7.82 -5.50 -15.97
C VAL A 16 6.51 -6.25 -15.79
N VAL A 17 5.41 -5.52 -15.60
CA VAL A 17 4.05 -6.07 -15.59
C VAL A 17 3.28 -5.45 -16.75
N PRO A 18 3.15 -6.17 -17.88
CA PRO A 18 2.49 -5.63 -19.07
C PRO A 18 1.06 -5.21 -18.78
N LYS A 19 0.63 -4.09 -19.39
CA LYS A 19 -0.73 -3.56 -19.29
C LYS A 19 -1.82 -4.61 -19.53
N LEU A 20 -1.58 -5.57 -20.44
CA LEU A 20 -2.51 -6.65 -20.73
C LEU A 20 -2.93 -7.43 -19.47
N ASN A 21 -2.04 -7.60 -18.49
CA ASN A 21 -2.38 -8.27 -17.23
C ASN A 21 -3.42 -7.47 -16.43
N SER A 22 -3.27 -6.15 -16.37
CA SER A 22 -4.23 -5.26 -15.73
C SER A 22 -5.56 -5.17 -16.50
N ASP A 23 -5.52 -5.29 -17.83
CA ASP A 23 -6.73 -5.37 -18.67
C ASP A 23 -7.54 -6.64 -18.32
N ARG A 24 -6.87 -7.78 -18.17
CA ARG A 24 -7.51 -9.02 -17.71
C ARG A 24 -8.03 -8.93 -16.28
N LEU A 25 -7.33 -8.22 -15.39
CA LEU A 25 -7.79 -7.97 -14.03
C LEU A 25 -9.07 -7.11 -14.01
N TYR A 26 -9.14 -6.07 -14.85
CA TYR A 26 -10.35 -5.27 -15.03
C TYR A 26 -11.52 -6.15 -15.51
N GLU A 27 -11.30 -6.95 -16.55
CA GLU A 27 -12.32 -7.87 -17.07
C GLU A 27 -12.80 -8.85 -15.98
N PHE A 28 -11.87 -9.41 -15.22
CA PHE A 28 -12.19 -10.30 -14.10
C PHE A 28 -13.14 -9.63 -13.10
N TYR A 29 -12.79 -8.46 -12.57
CA TYR A 29 -13.64 -7.76 -11.58
C TYR A 29 -14.98 -7.32 -12.15
N ALA A 30 -15.04 -6.97 -13.45
CA ALA A 30 -16.29 -6.56 -14.11
C ALA A 30 -17.33 -7.69 -14.18
N ASN A 31 -16.95 -8.95 -13.95
CA ASN A 31 -17.89 -10.07 -13.80
C ASN A 31 -18.56 -10.13 -12.42
N PHE A 32 -18.02 -9.45 -11.41
CA PHE A 32 -18.49 -9.55 -10.02
C PHE A 32 -19.12 -8.27 -9.47
N ILE A 33 -18.76 -7.10 -10.04
CA ILE A 33 -19.24 -5.80 -9.58
C ILE A 33 -19.60 -4.86 -10.75
N PRO A 34 -20.57 -3.95 -10.57
CA PRO A 34 -20.86 -2.88 -11.52
C PRO A 34 -19.61 -2.11 -11.98
N LYS A 35 -19.51 -1.86 -13.29
CA LYS A 35 -18.36 -1.16 -13.88
C LYS A 35 -18.13 0.25 -13.29
N ASN A 36 -19.18 0.92 -12.83
CA ASN A 36 -19.07 2.24 -12.17
C ASN A 36 -18.43 2.17 -10.76
N GLN A 37 -18.24 0.98 -10.21
CA GLN A 37 -17.46 0.75 -8.98
C GLN A 37 -16.00 0.38 -9.26
N ILE A 38 -15.60 0.30 -10.53
CA ILE A 38 -14.23 0.04 -10.97
C ILE A 38 -13.66 1.32 -11.57
N PHE A 39 -12.67 1.90 -10.93
CA PHE A 39 -11.87 2.96 -11.52
C PHE A 39 -10.58 2.37 -12.08
N TYR A 40 -10.39 2.43 -13.40
CA TYR A 40 -9.19 1.92 -14.06
C TYR A 40 -8.43 3.05 -14.75
N GLN A 41 -7.29 3.44 -14.18
CA GLN A 41 -6.35 4.39 -14.76
C GLN A 41 -5.27 3.63 -15.53
N SER A 42 -5.22 3.82 -16.85
CA SER A 42 -4.32 3.08 -17.74
C SER A 42 -3.63 3.93 -18.81
N THR A 43 -3.77 5.25 -18.76
CA THR A 43 -3.25 6.18 -19.77
C THR A 43 -2.03 6.97 -19.31
N VAL A 44 -1.74 6.98 -18.00
CA VAL A 44 -0.56 7.65 -17.45
C VAL A 44 0.71 6.84 -17.75
N ASN A 45 1.69 7.50 -18.36
CA ASN A 45 3.00 6.91 -18.61
C ASN A 45 3.86 6.92 -17.33
N ALA A 46 4.17 5.74 -16.82
CA ALA A 46 5.09 5.49 -15.70
C ALA A 46 5.90 4.20 -15.92
N GLY A 47 7.09 4.10 -15.32
CA GLY A 47 7.80 2.81 -15.23
C GLY A 47 7.19 1.89 -14.15
N HIS A 48 7.68 0.66 -14.04
CA HIS A 48 7.23 -0.28 -13.00
C HIS A 48 7.63 0.19 -11.60
N SER A 49 6.73 0.93 -10.96
CA SER A 49 7.02 1.63 -9.72
C SER A 49 5.73 1.93 -8.96
N TRP A 50 5.85 2.16 -7.66
CA TRP A 50 4.77 2.78 -6.90
C TRP A 50 4.66 4.24 -7.32
N VAL A 51 3.66 4.55 -8.14
CA VAL A 51 3.42 5.91 -8.62
C VAL A 51 3.00 6.80 -7.47
N THR A 52 3.69 7.93 -7.32
CA THR A 52 3.34 8.96 -6.35
C THR A 52 3.13 10.26 -7.08
N ASN A 53 2.03 10.94 -6.75
CA ASN A 53 1.75 12.34 -7.06
C ASN A 53 1.01 12.90 -5.82
N SER A 54 1.13 14.17 -5.49
CA SER A 54 0.37 14.79 -4.39
C SER A 54 -1.09 15.13 -4.78
N TYR A 55 -1.81 14.20 -5.42
CA TYR A 55 -3.16 14.45 -5.98
C TYR A 55 -4.17 13.31 -5.71
N GLY A 56 -5.44 13.66 -5.47
CA GLY A 56 -6.54 12.72 -5.14
C GLY A 56 -7.74 13.45 -4.49
N ASN A 57 -8.88 12.75 -4.31
CA ASN A 57 -10.15 13.34 -3.80
C ASN A 57 -10.30 13.28 -2.27
N LEU A 58 -9.30 12.78 -1.55
CA LEU A 58 -9.30 12.79 -0.08
C LEU A 58 -8.81 14.15 0.43
N LYS A 59 -8.73 14.35 1.76
CA LYS A 59 -8.02 15.51 2.34
C LYS A 59 -6.53 15.22 2.42
N VAL A 60 -5.67 16.09 1.89
CA VAL A 60 -4.21 15.97 2.09
C VAL A 60 -3.85 16.63 3.41
N SER A 61 -3.09 15.97 4.28
CA SER A 61 -2.55 16.62 5.48
C SER A 61 -1.64 17.79 5.08
N ARG A 62 -1.84 18.94 5.73
CA ARG A 62 -0.97 20.12 5.55
C ARG A 62 0.34 20.00 6.36
N ALA A 63 0.45 18.99 7.23
CA ALA A 63 1.64 18.77 8.03
C ALA A 63 2.80 18.29 7.14
N PRO A 64 4.06 18.69 7.45
CA PRO A 64 5.23 18.16 6.77
C PRO A 64 5.29 16.63 6.87
N LYS A 65 5.71 15.97 5.78
CA LYS A 65 5.82 14.50 5.71
C LYS A 65 6.66 13.90 6.85
N ALA A 66 7.71 14.58 7.30
CA ALA A 66 8.51 14.16 8.43
C ALA A 66 7.70 14.10 9.75
N VAL A 67 6.80 15.08 9.96
CA VAL A 67 5.92 15.11 11.14
C VAL A 67 4.89 14.00 11.09
N VAL A 68 4.33 13.73 9.90
CA VAL A 68 3.41 12.60 9.68
C VAL A 68 4.14 11.29 9.98
N ASN A 69 5.30 11.06 9.35
CA ASN A 69 6.00 9.78 9.46
C ASN A 69 6.59 9.51 10.86
N ALA A 70 6.60 10.48 11.78
CA ALA A 70 6.95 10.26 13.19
C ALA A 70 5.96 9.33 13.92
N GLN A 71 4.78 9.06 13.34
CA GLN A 71 3.77 8.14 13.87
C GLN A 71 3.74 6.78 13.12
N LEU A 72 4.85 6.44 12.47
CA LEU A 72 5.07 5.12 11.90
C LEU A 72 5.75 4.24 12.96
N TYR A 73 5.09 3.15 13.33
CA TYR A 73 5.58 2.22 14.34
C TYR A 73 5.93 0.88 13.70
N GLN A 74 6.92 0.18 14.26
CA GLN A 74 7.15 -1.22 13.95
C GLN A 74 6.34 -2.10 14.91
N PHE A 75 5.90 -3.25 14.43
CA PHE A 75 5.27 -4.28 15.25
C PHE A 75 5.84 -5.65 14.89
N ASP A 76 5.84 -6.56 15.87
CA ASP A 76 6.30 -7.93 15.70
C ASP A 76 5.30 -8.73 14.85
N GLN A 77 5.77 -9.40 13.80
CA GLN A 77 4.97 -10.25 12.92
C GLN A 77 5.22 -11.75 13.14
N THR A 78 6.10 -12.12 14.07
CA THR A 78 6.52 -13.51 14.26
C THR A 78 5.36 -14.44 14.61
N GLU A 79 4.33 -13.94 15.30
CA GLU A 79 3.12 -14.71 15.61
C GLU A 79 2.33 -15.14 14.35
N PHE A 80 2.51 -14.43 13.22
CA PHE A 80 1.85 -14.73 11.94
C PHE A 80 2.74 -15.54 10.99
N GLN A 81 3.96 -15.88 11.41
CA GLN A 81 4.85 -16.71 10.60
C GLN A 81 4.45 -18.18 10.67
N SER A 82 4.58 -18.85 9.54
CA SER A 82 4.38 -20.27 9.32
C SER A 82 5.43 -20.77 8.33
N GLN A 83 5.63 -22.09 8.25
CA GLN A 83 6.56 -22.69 7.28
C GLN A 83 6.28 -22.29 5.82
N ASN A 84 5.04 -21.88 5.52
CA ASN A 84 4.58 -21.50 4.18
C ASN A 84 4.43 -19.99 3.98
N SER A 85 4.74 -19.16 4.99
CA SER A 85 4.63 -17.70 4.89
C SER A 85 6.00 -17.07 5.01
N ALA A 86 6.51 -16.49 3.93
CA ALA A 86 7.72 -15.70 3.99
C ALA A 86 7.43 -14.28 4.48
N LEU A 87 6.94 -14.16 5.71
CA LEU A 87 6.83 -12.87 6.39
C LEU A 87 8.16 -12.50 7.03
N HIS A 88 8.47 -11.21 7.04
CA HIS A 88 9.57 -10.68 7.84
C HIS A 88 9.20 -10.72 9.33
N ASN A 89 10.19 -10.62 10.24
CA ASN A 89 9.97 -10.64 11.69
C ASN A 89 9.19 -9.43 12.20
N PHE A 90 9.13 -8.35 11.44
CA PHE A 90 8.41 -7.14 11.81
C PHE A 90 7.65 -6.58 10.61
N GLY A 91 6.58 -5.82 10.91
CA GLY A 91 5.85 -4.98 9.98
C GLY A 91 5.84 -3.52 10.41
N TYR A 92 5.28 -2.64 9.59
CA TYR A 92 5.02 -1.25 9.99
C TYR A 92 3.52 -0.97 10.11
N ILE A 93 3.16 -0.06 11.00
CA ILE A 93 1.81 0.47 11.14
C ILE A 93 1.88 1.99 11.32
N TYR A 94 1.14 2.71 10.48
CA TYR A 94 0.93 4.13 10.63
C TYR A 94 -0.40 4.38 11.35
N VAL A 95 -0.36 5.09 12.48
CA VAL A 95 -1.56 5.39 13.27
C VAL A 95 -1.74 6.91 13.33
N PRO A 96 -2.81 7.46 12.72
CA PRO A 96 -3.07 8.90 12.76
C PRO A 96 -3.16 9.46 14.18
N LYS A 97 -2.76 10.73 14.37
CA LYS A 97 -2.85 11.40 15.68
C LYS A 97 -4.25 11.29 16.28
N ALA A 98 -5.26 11.61 15.45
CA ALA A 98 -6.66 11.55 15.84
C ALA A 98 -7.07 10.16 16.34
N CYS A 99 -6.57 9.08 15.70
CA CYS A 99 -6.85 7.70 16.09
C CYS A 99 -6.18 7.26 17.40
N MET A 100 -5.06 7.90 17.78
CA MET A 100 -4.41 7.65 19.07
C MET A 100 -5.12 8.39 20.21
N GLU A 101 -5.54 9.62 19.96
CA GLU A 101 -6.22 10.46 20.95
C GLU A 101 -7.67 10.03 21.18
N SER A 102 -8.35 9.54 20.13
CA SER A 102 -9.74 9.08 20.19
C SER A 102 -9.94 7.81 21.01
N ARG A 103 -8.88 7.05 21.33
CA ARG A 103 -8.93 5.94 22.32
C ARG A 103 -9.44 6.38 23.70
N ARG A 104 -9.51 7.69 23.95
CA ARG A 104 -9.97 8.31 25.21
C ARG A 104 -11.37 8.95 25.11
N SER A 105 -12.06 8.85 23.96
CA SER A 105 -13.39 9.46 23.73
C SER A 105 -14.47 8.40 23.48
N SER A 106 -15.64 8.57 24.10
CA SER A 106 -16.84 7.72 23.94
C SER A 106 -17.70 8.07 22.71
N THR A 107 -17.31 9.10 21.94
CA THR A 107 -17.97 9.53 20.70
C THR A 107 -16.96 9.43 19.57
N MET A 108 -16.82 8.25 18.96
CA MET A 108 -15.79 8.02 17.94
C MET A 108 -16.42 7.72 16.59
N ASP A 109 -16.09 8.52 15.58
CA ASP A 109 -16.07 8.03 14.20
C ASP A 109 -14.97 6.95 14.14
N ALA A 110 -15.36 5.69 13.88
CA ALA A 110 -14.42 4.58 13.85
C ALA A 110 -13.28 4.84 12.85
N CYS A 111 -12.02 4.73 13.29
CA CYS A 111 -10.88 4.79 12.38
C CYS A 111 -10.98 3.66 11.35
N LYS A 112 -10.75 3.99 10.09
CA LYS A 112 -10.71 3.02 8.99
C LYS A 112 -9.34 2.33 8.98
N LEU A 113 -9.26 1.16 8.36
CA LEU A 113 -8.01 0.43 8.14
C LEU A 113 -7.78 0.27 6.63
N HIS A 114 -6.53 0.48 6.20
CA HIS A 114 -6.08 0.10 4.87
C HIS A 114 -4.78 -0.70 4.99
N VAL A 115 -4.69 -1.82 4.25
CA VAL A 115 -3.50 -2.67 4.20
C VAL A 115 -2.76 -2.37 2.90
N ALA A 116 -1.53 -1.89 3.02
CA ALA A 116 -0.68 -1.52 1.89
C ALA A 116 0.47 -2.53 1.74
N LEU A 117 0.42 -3.31 0.67
CA LEU A 117 1.40 -4.34 0.37
C LEU A 117 2.48 -3.78 -0.58
N HIS A 118 3.74 -3.96 -0.22
CA HIS A 118 4.87 -3.58 -1.07
C HIS A 118 5.07 -4.57 -2.22
N GLY A 119 5.76 -4.15 -3.28
CA GLY A 119 6.13 -5.04 -4.39
C GLY A 119 7.35 -5.92 -4.11
N CYS A 120 7.75 -6.72 -5.11
CA CYS A 120 9.02 -7.45 -5.08
C CYS A 120 10.19 -6.48 -4.94
N LEU A 121 11.30 -6.89 -4.33
CA LEU A 121 12.46 -6.01 -4.03
C LEU A 121 12.15 -4.75 -3.20
N GLN A 122 10.95 -4.63 -2.63
CA GLN A 122 10.57 -3.51 -1.77
C GLN A 122 10.40 -3.91 -0.29
N ASN A 123 10.98 -5.05 0.09
CA ASN A 123 10.99 -5.53 1.47
C ASN A 123 12.03 -4.79 2.35
N PRO A 124 11.98 -4.94 3.69
CA PRO A 124 12.87 -4.23 4.61
C PRO A 124 14.35 -4.54 4.40
N SER A 125 14.69 -5.74 3.93
CA SER A 125 16.08 -6.15 3.68
C SER A 125 16.69 -5.46 2.44
N ILE A 126 15.87 -4.93 1.53
CA ILE A 126 16.33 -4.29 0.28
C ILE A 126 16.18 -2.76 0.34
N VAL A 127 14.99 -2.27 0.67
CA VAL A 127 14.69 -0.82 0.67
C VAL A 127 14.34 -0.27 2.05
N GLN A 128 14.46 -1.08 3.11
CA GLN A 128 14.15 -0.68 4.49
C GLN A 128 12.70 -0.18 4.59
N ASP A 129 12.47 0.98 5.20
CA ASP A 129 11.15 1.57 5.39
C ASP A 129 10.66 2.42 4.20
N LYS A 130 11.44 2.50 3.10
CA LYS A 130 11.19 3.47 2.02
C LYS A 130 9.79 3.39 1.43
N PHE A 131 9.19 2.20 1.33
CA PHE A 131 7.80 2.07 0.86
C PHE A 131 6.82 2.67 1.86
N ALA A 132 6.90 2.30 3.14
CA ALA A 132 6.02 2.80 4.20
C ALA A 132 6.17 4.33 4.40
N VAL A 133 7.39 4.85 4.23
CA VAL A 133 7.70 6.28 4.39
C VAL A 133 7.33 7.10 3.15
N ASN A 134 7.55 6.57 1.93
CA ASN A 134 7.50 7.34 0.68
C ASN A 134 6.30 7.07 -0.23
N SER A 135 5.44 6.11 0.09
CA SER A 135 4.23 5.80 -0.71
C SER A 135 3.23 6.97 -0.84
N GLY A 136 3.33 7.97 0.05
CA GLY A 136 2.39 9.09 0.15
C GLY A 136 1.11 8.77 0.92
N LEU A 137 0.92 7.51 1.30
CA LEU A 137 -0.31 7.03 1.96
C LEU A 137 -0.48 7.61 3.37
N ASN A 138 0.60 7.78 4.15
CA ASN A 138 0.51 8.30 5.52
C ASN A 138 -0.07 9.72 5.56
N THR A 139 0.25 10.56 4.57
CA THR A 139 -0.27 11.94 4.49
C THR A 139 -1.78 11.97 4.21
N TRP A 140 -2.29 11.04 3.40
CA TRP A 140 -3.72 10.84 3.20
C TRP A 140 -4.37 10.27 4.46
N ALA A 141 -3.74 9.28 5.07
CA ALA A 141 -4.22 8.63 6.27
C ALA A 141 -4.44 9.59 7.45
N GLU A 142 -3.45 10.46 7.70
CA GLU A 142 -3.47 11.43 8.81
C GLU A 142 -4.71 12.32 8.76
N ALA A 143 -5.06 12.81 7.57
CA ALA A 143 -6.15 13.76 7.39
C ALA A 143 -7.54 13.11 7.26
N ASN A 144 -7.63 11.77 7.24
CA ASN A 144 -8.88 11.05 6.96
C ASN A 144 -9.17 9.91 7.96
N ASN A 145 -8.47 9.87 9.10
CA ASN A 145 -8.63 8.87 10.16
C ASN A 145 -8.51 7.43 9.64
N ILE A 146 -7.47 7.17 8.86
CA ILE A 146 -7.20 5.85 8.29
C ILE A 146 -5.88 5.33 8.89
N VAL A 147 -5.93 4.21 9.60
CA VAL A 147 -4.74 3.46 9.98
C VAL A 147 -4.20 2.74 8.74
N ILE A 148 -2.89 2.81 8.49
CA ILE A 148 -2.27 2.06 7.40
C ILE A 148 -1.41 0.95 7.99
N LEU A 149 -1.75 -0.30 7.67
CA LEU A 149 -0.92 -1.47 7.97
C LEU A 149 -0.01 -1.76 6.78
N TYR A 150 1.27 -1.94 7.02
CA TYR A 150 2.29 -2.31 6.02
C TYR A 150 2.92 -3.65 6.41
N PRO A 151 2.26 -4.78 6.13
CA PRO A 151 2.87 -6.08 6.34
C PRO A 151 4.14 -6.22 5.51
N GLN A 152 5.17 -6.85 6.06
CA GLN A 152 6.44 -7.04 5.37
C GLN A 152 6.68 -8.51 5.06
N ALA A 153 7.03 -8.79 3.82
CA ALA A 153 7.54 -10.08 3.40
C ALA A 153 9.06 -10.16 3.60
N ASN A 154 9.59 -11.36 3.76
CA ASN A 154 11.01 -11.62 3.71
C ASN A 154 11.44 -11.90 2.25
N VAL A 155 12.74 -11.87 1.97
CA VAL A 155 13.26 -12.36 0.70
C VAL A 155 13.01 -13.86 0.58
N MET A 156 12.36 -14.31 -0.49
CA MET A 156 12.15 -15.73 -0.77
C MET A 156 13.08 -16.25 -1.86
N SER A 157 13.74 -17.39 -1.62
CA SER A 157 14.29 -18.20 -2.71
C SER A 157 13.14 -18.77 -3.53
N GLY A 158 12.94 -18.23 -4.73
CA GLY A 158 11.82 -18.60 -5.61
C GLY A 158 10.98 -17.41 -6.11
N ASN A 159 11.13 -16.22 -5.52
CA ASN A 159 10.72 -15.00 -6.21
C ASN A 159 11.78 -14.70 -7.28
N PRO A 160 11.44 -14.71 -8.59
CA PRO A 160 12.41 -14.51 -9.68
C PRO A 160 13.15 -13.18 -9.60
N LYS A 161 12.62 -12.21 -8.83
CA LYS A 161 13.21 -10.88 -8.68
C LYS A 161 14.02 -10.69 -7.40
N ASP A 162 13.77 -11.45 -6.32
CA ASP A 162 14.45 -11.22 -5.03
C ASP A 162 15.88 -11.79 -4.97
N GLY A 163 16.27 -12.64 -5.93
CA GLY A 163 17.62 -13.21 -6.04
C GLY A 163 18.57 -12.46 -6.98
N LEU A 164 18.14 -11.36 -7.62
CA LEU A 164 18.98 -10.61 -8.55
C LEU A 164 19.54 -9.35 -7.85
N PRO A 165 20.85 -9.08 -7.96
CA PRO A 165 21.40 -7.80 -7.50
C PRO A 165 20.69 -6.65 -8.23
N PRO A 166 20.48 -5.49 -7.57
CA PRO A 166 19.83 -4.36 -8.21
C PRO A 166 20.63 -3.97 -9.46
N THR A 167 20.03 -4.20 -10.63
CA THR A 167 20.53 -3.69 -11.90
C THR A 167 19.84 -2.35 -12.12
N TRP A 168 20.51 -1.27 -11.73
CA TRP A 168 20.15 0.08 -12.12
C TRP A 168 20.72 0.35 -13.51
#